data_AF-A0A9P8E039-F1
#
_entry.id   AF-A0A9P8E039-F1
#
_cell.length_a   1.000
_cell.length_b   1.000
_cell.length_c   1.000
_cell.angle_alpha   90.00
_cell.angle_beta   90.00
_cell.angle_gamma   90.00
#
_symmetry.space_group_name_H-M   'P 1'
#
loop_
_entity.id
_entity.type
_entity.pdbx_description
1 polymer ?
#
loop_
_entity_poly.entity_id
_entity_poly.type
_entity_poly.pdbx_seq_one_letter_code
_entity_poly.pdbx_strand_id
1 'polypeptide(L)' 'MVQKVYVTYNDVHKLCQNSAERILNDCKPNLIIAIGGGGYVPARILRSFLKKPGNPN' A
#
# COMPACT_ATOMS: atom_id res chain seq x y z
N MET A 1 17.40 25.43 -4.69
CA MET A 1 15.92 25.43 -4.74
C MET A 1 15.47 23.99 -4.54
N VAL A 2 14.54 23.69 -3.63
CA VAL A 2 14.10 22.29 -3.40
C VAL A 2 13.05 21.93 -4.45
N GLN A 3 13.31 20.89 -5.24
CA GLN A 3 12.34 20.38 -6.22
C GLN A 3 11.19 19.70 -5.47
N LYS A 4 9.97 20.22 -5.62
CA LYS A 4 8.77 19.58 -5.08
C LYS A 4 8.21 18.61 -6.11
N VAL A 5 7.78 17.45 -5.63
CA VAL A 5 7.00 16.48 -6.40
C VAL A 5 5.58 16.55 -5.90
N TYR A 6 4.64 16.79 -6.81
CA TYR A 6 3.21 16.81 -6.51
C TYR A 6 2.59 15.56 -7.10
N VAL A 7 1.87 14.82 -6.26
CA VAL A 7 1.17 13.59 -6.66
C VAL A 7 -0.30 13.70 -6.27
N THR A 8 -1.16 13.13 -7.10
CA THR A 8 -2.58 13.02 -6.78
C THR A 8 -2.80 11.82 -5.86
N TYR A 9 -3.95 11.81 -5.18
CA TYR A 9 -4.39 10.64 -4.43
C TYR A 9 -4.46 9.39 -5.31
N ASN A 10 -4.90 9.55 -6.57
CA ASN A 10 -5.02 8.45 -7.51
C ASN A 10 -3.66 7.87 -7.93
N ASP A 11 -2.60 8.69 -7.98
CA ASP A 11 -1.24 8.21 -8.25
C ASP A 11 -0.78 7.29 -7.11
N VAL A 12 -0.99 7.68 -5.85
CA VAL A 12 -0.70 6.85 -4.68
C VAL A 12 -1.53 5.57 -4.69
N HIS A 13 -2.82 5.67 -5.06
CA HIS A 13 -3.73 4.53 -5.13
C HIS A 13 -3.28 3.50 -6.17
N LYS A 14 -2.96 3.94 -7.39
CA LYS A 14 -2.45 3.08 -8.48
C LYS A 14 -1.08 2.48 -8.13
N LEU A 15 -0.20 3.24 -7.49
CA LEU A 15 1.09 2.72 -7.03
C LEU A 15 0.92 1.56 -6.05
N CYS A 16 0.00 1.72 -5.08
CA CYS A 16 -0.33 0.66 -4.13
C CYS A 16 -0.96 -0.55 -4.83
N GLN A 17 -1.87 -0.34 -5.78
CA GLN A 17 -2.50 -1.40 -6.57
C GLN A 17 -1.45 -2.24 -7.32
N ASN A 18 -0.55 -1.58 -8.05
CA ASN A 18 0.50 -2.26 -8.83
C ASN A 18 1.50 -2.98 -7.92
N SER A 19 1.75 -2.45 -6.73
CA SER A 19 2.66 -3.07 -5.75
C SER A 19 2.05 -4.30 -5.08
N ALA A 20 0.72 -4.36 -4.93
CA ALA A 20 0.04 -5.41 -4.18
C ALA A 20 0.24 -6.80 -4.79
N GLU A 21 0.25 -6.92 -6.11
CA GLU A 21 0.47 -8.20 -6.81
C GLU A 21 1.83 -8.79 -6.45
N ARG A 22 2.88 -7.98 -6.55
CA ARG A 22 4.25 -8.38 -6.18
C ARG A 22 4.34 -8.79 -4.71
N ILE A 23 3.73 -8.01 -3.80
CA ILE A 23 3.75 -8.31 -2.36
C ILE A 23 3.08 -9.66 -2.05
N LEU A 24 1.97 -9.99 -2.74
CA LEU A 24 1.29 -11.28 -2.58
C LEU A 24 2.10 -12.45 -3.15
N ASN A 25 2.91 -12.23 -4.17
CA ASN A 25 3.74 -13.28 -4.77
C ASN A 25 5.00 -13.52 -3.93
N ASP A 26 5.64 -12.46 -3.44
CA ASP A 26 6.94 -12.54 -2.80
C ASP A 26 6.85 -12.83 -1.29
N CYS A 27 5.88 -12.23 -0.57
CA CYS A 27 5.90 -12.18 0.90
C CYS A 27 4.66 -12.79 1.57
N LYS A 28 3.46 -12.63 0.98
CA LYS A 28 2.18 -13.07 1.57
C LYS A 28 2.02 -12.61 3.03
N PRO A 29 2.09 -11.29 3.30
CA PRO A 29 2.17 -10.79 4.66
C PRO A 29 0.92 -11.12 5.47
N ASN A 30 1.08 -11.54 6.72
CA ASN A 30 -0.01 -11.69 7.71
C ASN A 30 -0.21 -10.44 8.59
N LEU A 31 0.72 -9.49 8.53
CA LEU A 31 0.70 -8.27 9.33
C LEU A 31 1.28 -7.12 8.50
N ILE A 32 0.66 -5.94 8.61
CA ILE A 32 1.17 -4.69 8.02
C ILE A 32 1.43 -3.72 9.16
N ILE A 33 2.67 -3.24 9.27
CA ILE A 33 3.05 -2.20 10.24
C ILE A 33 3.14 -0.87 9.49
N ALA A 34 2.22 0.04 9.80
CA ALA A 34 2.23 1.39 9.22
C ALA A 34 3.16 2.30 10.03
N ILE A 35 4.13 2.93 9.37
CA ILE A 35 4.96 3.97 9.99
C ILE A 35 4.15 5.28 10.02
N GLY A 36 3.98 5.84 11.21
CA GLY A 36 3.15 7.03 11.44
C GLY A 36 3.55 8.26 10.62
N GLY A 37 2.60 9.16 10.40
CA GLY A 37 2.76 10.32 9.53
C GLY A 37 2.39 9.98 8.08
N GLY A 38 3.35 9.47 7.31
CA GLY A 38 3.16 9.20 5.87
C GLY A 38 2.56 7.83 5.55
N GLY A 39 2.69 6.83 6.44
CA GLY A 39 2.38 5.44 6.12
C GLY A 39 0.91 5.03 6.25
N TYR A 40 0.06 5.83 6.91
CA TYR A 40 -1.32 5.44 7.20
C TYR A 40 -2.17 5.26 5.93
N VAL A 41 -2.09 6.19 4.98
CA VAL A 41 -2.87 6.13 3.74
C VAL A 41 -2.41 4.96 2.85
N PRO A 42 -1.11 4.80 2.52
CA PRO A 42 -0.65 3.66 1.74
C PRO A 42 -0.96 2.32 2.40
N ALA A 43 -0.76 2.17 3.71
CA ALA A 43 -1.04 0.93 4.42
C ALA A 43 -2.53 0.56 4.33
N ARG A 44 -3.43 1.55 4.48
CA ARG A 44 -4.87 1.34 4.38
C ARG A 44 -5.30 0.91 2.98
N ILE A 45 -4.71 1.52 1.93
CA ILE A 45 -4.98 1.18 0.53
C ILE A 45 -4.45 -0.22 0.21
N LEU A 46 -3.19 -0.50 0.53
CA LEU A 46 -2.56 -1.80 0.32
C LEU A 46 -3.36 -2.93 0.99
N ARG A 47 -3.82 -2.72 2.24
CA ARG A 47 -4.67 -3.70 2.92
C ARG A 47 -5.89 -4.12 2.09
N SER A 48 -6.53 -3.18 1.40
CA SER A 48 -7.70 -3.49 0.57
C SER A 48 -7.35 -4.38 -0.62
N PHE A 49 -6.19 -4.15 -1.26
CA PHE A 49 -5.72 -4.96 -2.40
C PHE A 49 -5.13 -6.32 -1.99
N LEU A 50 -4.58 -6.41 -0.78
CA LEU A 50 -4.00 -7.64 -0.25
C LEU A 50 -5.04 -8.58 0.39
N LYS A 51 -6.27 -8.08 0.63
CA LYS A 51 -7.35 -8.86 1.24
C LYS A 51 -7.73 -10.05 0.35
N LYS A 52 -7.70 -11.25 0.92
CA LYS A 52 -8.19 -12.49 0.28
C LYS A 52 -9.26 -13.17 1.13
N PRO A 53 -10.26 -13.83 0.52
CA PRO A 53 -11.21 -14.65 1.25
C PRO A 53 -10.49 -15.66 2.16
N GLY A 54 -10.97 -15.81 3.40
CA GLY A 54 -10.42 -16.79 4.34
C GLY A 54 -9.09 -16.43 5.01
N ASN A 55 -8.52 -15.24 4.77
CA ASN A 55 -7.33 -14.76 5.49
C ASN A 55 -7.72 -13.76 6.60
N PRO A 56 -6.98 -13.74 7.72
CA PRO A 56 -7.27 -12.86 8.86
C PRO A 56 -6.97 -11.38 8.58
N ASN A 57 -6.37 -11.06 7.43
CA ASN A 57 -5.93 -9.71 7.05
C ASN A 57 -7.07 -8.83 6.54
#